data_AF-A0A2A3MPC0-F1
#
_entry.id   AF-A0A2A3MPC0-F1
#
_cell.length_a   1.000
_cell.length_b   1.000
_cell.length_c   1.000
_cell.angle_alpha   90.00
_cell.angle_beta   90.00
_cell.angle_gamma   90.00
#
_symmetry.space_group_name_H-M   'P 1'
#
loop_
_entity.id
_entity.type
_entity.pdbx_description
1 polymer ?
#
loop_
_entity_poly.entity_id
_entity_poly.type
_entity_poly.pdbx_seq_one_letter_code
_entity_poly.pdbx_strand_id
1 'polypeptide(L)'
;MLLSNLRRCRLSQGLSRKALAEKLHVSAQAIERLERGTGSVALLVQTMVCLELHLSGIARGASLPAQLQRRRQQMGWSLDEVARRAGITRKTLSAVENGEGSVASLLKVFEVLGRTARKAEPVRPSWGHDPSGENDKRFTPLAFLDCVTSSFGEIDLDPCGHEDSPVRARRIITPPNCGLAASWRGARLGTCQRL
;
A
#
# COMPACT_ATOMS: atom_id res chain seq x y z
N MET A 1 7.31 17.20 11.25
CA MET A 1 7.09 15.73 11.14
C MET A 1 7.25 15.18 9.71
N LEU A 2 6.68 15.84 8.69
CA LEU A 2 6.73 15.37 7.30
C LEU A 2 8.15 15.17 6.76
N LEU A 3 8.99 16.20 6.82
CA LEU A 3 10.35 16.17 6.29
C LEU A 3 11.26 15.18 7.03
N SER A 4 11.06 15.02 8.34
CA SER A 4 11.79 14.02 9.12
C SER A 4 11.44 12.60 8.67
N ASN A 5 10.18 12.33 8.30
CA ASN A 5 9.78 11.03 7.74
C ASN A 5 10.40 10.82 6.35
N LEU A 6 10.44 11.85 5.51
CA LEU A 6 11.09 11.81 4.20
C LEU A 6 12.58 11.48 4.32
N ARG A 7 13.30 12.19 5.19
CA ARG A 7 14.72 11.92 5.47
C ARG A 7 14.95 10.51 6.02
N ARG A 8 14.12 10.05 6.97
CA ARG A 8 14.20 8.69 7.50
C ARG A 8 13.95 7.63 6.43
N CYS A 9 12.96 7.85 5.55
CA CYS A 9 12.62 6.92 4.48
C CYS A 9 13.79 6.78 3.48
N ARG A 10 14.39 7.91 3.08
CA ARG A 10 15.58 7.92 2.23
C ARG A 10 16.74 7.16 2.87
N LEU A 11 17.01 7.41 4.16
CA LEU A 11 18.08 6.73 4.89
C LEU A 11 17.81 5.23 5.07
N SER A 12 16.57 4.83 5.34
CA SER A 12 16.20 3.40 5.47
C SER A 12 16.32 2.63 4.16
N GLN A 13 16.24 3.31 3.02
CA GLN A 13 16.49 2.71 1.69
C GLN A 13 17.98 2.77 1.29
N GLY A 14 18.87 3.25 2.17
CA GLY A 14 20.31 3.37 1.89
C GLY A 14 20.67 4.45 0.86
N LEU A 15 19.73 5.33 0.50
CA LEU A 15 19.94 6.32 -0.55
C LEU A 15 20.68 7.54 -0.02
N SER A 16 21.78 7.92 -0.67
CA SER A 16 22.39 9.24 -0.48
C SER A 16 21.51 10.33 -1.13
N ARG A 17 21.71 11.60 -0.77
CA ARG A 17 21.01 12.71 -1.45
C ARG A 17 21.33 12.75 -2.94
N LYS A 18 22.58 12.45 -3.30
CA LYS A 18 23.04 12.40 -4.69
C LYS A 18 22.32 11.28 -5.46
N ALA A 19 22.26 10.08 -4.89
CA ALA A 19 21.57 8.94 -5.51
C ALA A 19 20.06 9.18 -5.70
N LEU A 20 19.40 9.81 -4.72
CA LEU A 20 17.99 10.18 -4.85
C LEU A 20 17.79 11.28 -5.92
N ALA A 21 18.71 12.25 -5.99
CA ALA A 21 18.66 13.31 -6.98
C ALA A 21 18.84 12.77 -8.41
N GLU A 22 19.75 11.82 -8.60
CA GLU A 22 19.96 11.10 -9.87
C GLU A 22 18.69 10.35 -10.29
N LYS A 23 18.04 9.61 -9.37
CA LYS A 23 16.76 8.92 -9.63
C LYS A 23 15.62 9.86 -10.04
N LEU A 24 15.62 11.07 -9.51
CA LEU A 24 14.58 12.08 -9.78
C LEU A 24 14.97 13.05 -10.90
N HIS A 25 16.15 12.88 -11.51
CA HIS A 25 16.71 13.79 -12.51
C HIS A 25 16.77 15.26 -12.05
N VAL A 26 17.13 15.48 -10.79
CA VAL A 26 17.30 16.82 -10.19
C VAL A 26 18.69 16.98 -9.58
N SER A 27 19.03 18.21 -9.14
CA SER A 27 20.28 18.46 -8.45
C SER A 27 20.25 17.96 -7.00
N ALA A 28 21.39 17.50 -6.49
CA ALA A 28 21.52 17.12 -5.07
C ALA A 28 21.17 18.29 -4.12
N GLN A 29 21.42 19.52 -4.55
CA GLN A 29 21.04 20.73 -3.82
C GLN A 29 19.51 20.90 -3.73
N ALA A 30 18.74 20.50 -4.75
CA ALA A 30 17.29 20.55 -4.71
C ALA A 30 16.73 19.60 -3.63
N ILE A 31 17.31 18.39 -3.51
CA ILE A 31 16.95 17.43 -2.45
C ILE A 31 17.36 17.95 -1.06
N GLU A 32 18.54 18.57 -0.94
CA GLU A 32 18.95 19.19 0.34
C GLU A 32 17.98 20.30 0.76
N ARG A 33 17.64 21.22 -0.17
CA ARG A 33 16.69 22.30 0.07
C ARG A 33 15.32 21.74 0.48
N LEU A 34 14.87 20.68 -0.19
CA LEU A 34 13.62 19.99 0.11
C LEU A 34 13.62 19.44 1.54
N GLU A 35 14.68 18.73 1.94
CA GLU A 35 14.82 18.19 3.31
C GLU A 35 14.88 19.29 4.37
N ARG A 36 15.36 20.49 4.02
CA ARG A 36 15.35 21.69 4.87
C ARG A 36 14.01 22.44 4.88
N GLY A 37 13.04 22.00 4.08
CA GLY A 37 11.69 22.57 4.02
C GLY A 37 11.50 23.69 3.00
N THR A 38 12.42 23.81 2.04
CA THR A 38 12.38 24.79 0.96
C THR A 38 12.33 24.09 -0.40
N GLY A 39 11.72 24.71 -1.42
CA GLY A 39 11.55 24.09 -2.74
C GLY A 39 10.10 24.00 -3.16
N SER A 40 9.83 23.27 -4.24
CA SER A 40 8.49 23.14 -4.83
C SER A 40 7.70 21.96 -4.25
N VAL A 41 6.39 22.13 -4.16
CA VAL A 41 5.47 21.03 -3.79
C VAL A 41 5.53 19.90 -4.82
N ALA A 42 5.71 20.22 -6.11
CA ALA A 42 5.89 19.23 -7.16
C ALA A 42 7.05 18.26 -6.87
N LEU A 43 8.23 18.79 -6.51
CA LEU A 43 9.39 17.97 -6.17
C LEU A 43 9.16 17.16 -4.90
N LEU A 44 8.47 17.72 -3.90
CA LEU A 44 8.09 16.99 -2.70
C LEU A 44 7.23 15.77 -3.04
N VAL A 45 6.18 15.96 -3.86
CA VAL A 45 5.27 14.88 -4.26
C VAL A 45 6.02 13.81 -5.06
N GLN A 46 6.86 14.20 -6.03
CA GLN A 46 7.71 13.26 -6.78
C GLN A 46 8.64 12.46 -5.85
N THR A 47 9.24 13.13 -4.87
CA THR A 47 10.12 12.49 -3.89
C THR A 47 9.35 11.52 -3.00
N MET A 48 8.13 11.87 -2.58
CA MET A 48 7.27 10.96 -1.81
C MET A 48 6.92 9.71 -2.62
N VAL A 49 6.60 9.86 -3.91
CA VAL A 49 6.32 8.71 -4.80
C VAL A 49 7.56 7.84 -4.96
N CYS A 50 8.72 8.44 -5.27
CA CYS A 50 9.97 7.69 -5.44
C CYS A 50 10.42 6.94 -4.17
N LEU A 51 10.14 7.48 -2.99
CA LEU A 51 10.44 6.85 -1.71
C LEU A 51 9.29 5.96 -1.19
N GLU A 52 8.21 5.81 -1.96
CA GLU A 52 6.96 5.12 -1.57
C GLU A 52 6.42 5.59 -0.20
N LEU A 53 6.65 6.87 0.12
CA LEU A 53 6.25 7.47 1.37
C LEU A 53 4.77 7.86 1.32
N HIS A 54 3.95 7.04 1.95
CA HIS A 54 2.53 7.29 2.14
C HIS A 54 2.25 7.84 3.54
N LEU A 55 1.27 8.73 3.64
CA LEU A 55 0.77 9.26 4.91
C LEU A 55 -0.65 8.75 5.15
N SER A 56 -0.96 8.47 6.40
CA SER A 56 -2.28 8.09 6.87
C SER A 56 -2.77 9.05 7.95
N GLY A 57 -4.07 9.07 8.22
CA GLY A 57 -4.66 9.93 9.25
C GLY A 57 -5.00 11.37 8.81
N ILE A 58 -5.00 11.66 7.50
CA ILE A 58 -5.47 12.94 6.95
C ILE A 58 -6.85 12.72 6.31
N ALA A 59 -6.90 12.55 4.99
CA ALA A 59 -8.05 12.09 4.22
C ALA A 59 -7.51 11.21 3.10
N ARG A 60 -8.36 10.41 2.43
CA ARG A 60 -7.94 9.62 1.27
C ARG A 60 -7.71 10.54 0.08
N GLY A 61 -6.62 10.37 -0.66
CA GLY A 61 -6.32 11.18 -1.86
C GLY A 61 -5.07 10.67 -2.58
N ALA A 62 -5.00 10.93 -3.89
CA ALA A 62 -3.92 10.45 -4.76
C ALA A 62 -2.55 11.10 -4.46
N SER A 63 -2.56 12.29 -3.85
CA SER A 63 -1.35 13.03 -3.46
C SER A 63 -1.58 13.76 -2.15
N LEU A 64 -0.50 14.17 -1.48
CA LEU A 64 -0.60 14.95 -0.24
C LEU A 64 -1.45 16.23 -0.39
N PRO A 65 -1.29 17.06 -1.45
CA PRO A 65 -2.20 18.17 -1.73
C PRO A 65 -3.67 17.78 -1.75
N ALA A 66 -4.02 16.71 -2.47
CA ALA A 66 -5.40 16.22 -2.56
C ALA A 66 -5.93 15.72 -1.21
N GLN A 67 -5.07 15.09 -0.39
CA GLN A 67 -5.45 14.69 0.97
C GLN A 67 -5.74 15.90 1.86
N LEU A 68 -4.94 16.96 1.79
CA LEU A 68 -5.17 18.19 2.55
C LEU A 68 -6.46 18.89 2.12
N GLN A 69 -6.70 19.01 0.81
CA GLN A 69 -7.93 19.59 0.27
C GLN A 69 -9.17 18.83 0.76
N ARG A 70 -9.18 17.50 0.65
CA ARG A 70 -10.29 16.68 1.12
C ARG A 70 -10.45 16.75 2.63
N ARG A 71 -9.36 16.80 3.39
CA ARG A 71 -9.43 16.99 4.84
C ARG A 71 -10.08 18.31 5.21
N ARG A 72 -9.73 19.40 4.53
CA ARG A 72 -10.40 20.69 4.70
C ARG A 72 -11.90 20.59 4.42
N GLN A 73 -12.28 19.96 3.31
CA GLN A 73 -13.70 19.76 2.95
C GLN A 73 -14.45 18.93 3.99
N GLN A 74 -13.86 17.85 4.49
CA GLN A 74 -14.45 17.01 5.55
C GLN A 74 -14.64 17.77 6.87
N MET A 75 -13.80 18.75 7.16
CA MET A 75 -13.92 19.62 8.34
C MET A 75 -14.89 20.80 8.11
N GLY A 76 -15.45 20.95 6.91
CA GLY A 76 -16.33 22.06 6.56
C GLY A 76 -15.65 23.43 6.53
N TRP A 77 -14.31 23.48 6.43
CA TRP A 77 -13.58 24.75 6.45
C TRP A 77 -13.46 25.36 5.05
N SER A 78 -13.69 26.67 4.96
CA SER A 78 -13.44 27.43 3.75
C SER A 78 -11.93 27.57 3.49
N LEU A 79 -11.55 27.94 2.26
CA LEU A 79 -10.17 28.28 1.95
C LEU A 79 -9.68 29.44 2.83
N ASP A 80 -10.50 30.46 3.06
CA ASP A 80 -10.13 31.62 3.88
C ASP A 80 -9.86 31.23 5.34
N GLU A 81 -10.67 30.34 5.90
CA GLU A 81 -10.49 29.92 7.29
C GLU A 81 -9.19 29.12 7.49
N VAL A 82 -8.84 28.23 6.56
CA VAL A 82 -7.55 27.51 6.61
C VAL A 82 -6.39 28.45 6.35
N ALA A 83 -6.50 29.35 5.39
CA ALA A 83 -5.46 30.32 5.06
C ALA A 83 -5.14 31.21 6.27
N ARG A 84 -6.17 31.69 6.97
CA ARG A 84 -6.05 32.46 8.22
C ARG A 84 -5.34 31.66 9.31
N ARG A 85 -5.75 30.41 9.56
CA ARG A 85 -5.13 29.55 10.58
C ARG A 85 -3.68 29.17 10.27
N ALA A 86 -3.35 29.01 8.98
CA ALA A 86 -2.01 28.69 8.52
C ALA A 86 -1.11 29.93 8.35
N GLY A 87 -1.67 31.15 8.48
CA GLY A 87 -0.93 32.40 8.27
C GLY A 87 -0.41 32.54 6.83
N ILE A 88 -1.24 32.20 5.85
CA ILE A 88 -0.96 32.34 4.40
C ILE A 88 -2.15 32.99 3.68
N THR A 89 -1.96 33.39 2.43
CA THR A 89 -3.07 33.95 1.63
C THR A 89 -3.97 32.84 1.07
N ARG A 90 -5.23 33.16 0.79
CA ARG A 90 -6.18 32.27 0.09
C ARG A 90 -5.60 31.76 -1.23
N LYS A 91 -4.95 32.63 -2.01
CA LYS A 91 -4.30 32.27 -3.29
C LYS A 91 -3.18 31.26 -3.07
N THR A 92 -2.35 31.44 -2.04
CA THR A 92 -1.28 30.50 -1.68
C THR A 92 -1.85 29.14 -1.28
N LEU A 93 -2.92 29.11 -0.47
CA LEU A 93 -3.58 27.87 -0.10
C LEU A 93 -4.14 27.15 -1.34
N SER A 94 -4.80 27.88 -2.24
CA SER A 94 -5.32 27.31 -3.50
C SER A 94 -4.21 26.70 -4.35
N ALA A 95 -3.06 27.37 -4.46
CA ALA A 95 -1.91 26.82 -5.18
C ALA A 95 -1.39 25.53 -4.51
N VAL A 96 -1.27 25.52 -3.18
CA VAL A 96 -0.85 24.33 -2.41
C VAL A 96 -1.81 23.15 -2.61
N GLU A 97 -3.13 23.38 -2.59
CA GLU A 97 -4.13 22.32 -2.83
C GLU A 97 -4.07 21.75 -4.25
N ASN A 98 -3.66 22.56 -5.23
CA ASN A 98 -3.43 22.13 -6.61
C ASN A 98 -2.05 21.47 -6.81
N GLY A 99 -1.23 21.34 -5.77
CA GLY A 99 0.11 20.76 -5.86
C GLY A 99 1.20 21.72 -6.34
N GLU A 100 0.89 23.01 -6.37
CA GLU A 100 1.80 24.09 -6.75
C GLU A 100 2.36 24.81 -5.51
N GLY A 101 3.27 25.76 -5.75
CA GLY A 101 3.83 26.61 -4.71
C GLY A 101 4.98 25.97 -3.93
N SER A 102 5.22 26.52 -2.74
CA SER A 102 6.41 26.19 -1.94
C SER A 102 6.11 25.17 -0.85
N VAL A 103 7.11 24.32 -0.58
CA VAL A 103 7.09 23.36 0.54
C VAL A 103 6.86 24.08 1.86
N ALA A 104 7.44 25.26 2.05
CA ALA A 104 7.23 26.08 3.25
C ALA A 104 5.74 26.42 3.46
N SER A 105 5.01 26.76 2.39
CA SER A 105 3.56 27.04 2.47
C SER A 105 2.77 25.77 2.76
N LEU A 106 3.13 24.66 2.12
CA LEU A 106 2.50 23.36 2.37
C LEU A 106 2.70 22.92 3.82
N LEU A 107 3.88 23.11 4.41
CA LEU A 107 4.15 22.76 5.80
C LEU A 107 3.26 23.56 6.76
N LYS A 108 3.03 24.85 6.51
CA LYS A 108 2.10 25.66 7.32
C LYS A 108 0.67 25.09 7.27
N VAL A 109 0.20 24.70 6.09
CA VAL A 109 -1.11 24.05 5.93
C VAL A 109 -1.14 22.69 6.62
N PHE A 110 -0.05 21.94 6.53
CA PHE A 110 0.10 20.63 7.16
C PHE A 110 0.05 20.71 8.69
N GLU A 111 0.59 21.74 9.31
CA GLU A 111 0.48 21.93 10.77
C GLU A 111 -0.97 22.19 11.24
N VAL A 112 -1.83 22.70 10.35
CA VAL A 112 -3.26 22.95 10.64
C VAL A 112 -4.11 21.70 10.37
N LEU A 113 -3.95 21.07 9.21
CA LEU A 113 -4.83 19.99 8.73
C LEU A 113 -4.25 18.58 8.98
N GLY A 114 -2.94 18.47 9.09
CA GLY A 114 -2.18 17.21 9.17
C GLY A 114 -1.75 16.81 10.58
N ARG A 115 -2.35 17.36 11.64
CA ARG A 115 -1.98 17.04 13.04
C ARG A 115 -2.12 15.56 13.40
N THR A 116 -3.07 14.87 12.75
CA THR A 116 -3.32 13.43 12.90
C THR A 116 -2.54 12.58 11.90
N ALA A 117 -1.71 13.21 11.06
CA ALA A 117 -0.95 12.53 10.04
C ALA A 117 0.18 11.69 10.65
N ARG A 118 0.33 10.47 10.16
CA ARG A 118 1.42 9.57 10.51
C ARG A 118 1.92 8.87 9.25
N LYS A 119 3.17 8.40 9.27
CA LYS A 119 3.68 7.52 8.20
C LYS A 119 2.70 6.34 8.11
N ALA A 120 2.16 6.09 6.93
CA ALA A 120 1.38 4.88 6.72
C ALA A 120 2.33 3.70 6.91
N GLU A 121 1.98 2.80 7.81
CA GLU A 121 2.61 1.48 7.76
C GLU A 121 2.20 0.85 6.43
N PRO A 122 3.11 0.11 5.77
CA PRO A 122 2.68 -0.73 4.67
C PRO A 122 1.50 -1.55 5.17
N VAL A 123 0.44 -1.63 4.36
CA VAL A 123 -0.69 -2.50 4.65
C VAL A 123 -0.07 -3.88 4.82
N ARG A 124 0.12 -4.31 6.07
CA ARG A 124 0.36 -5.71 6.35
C ARG A 124 -0.84 -6.39 5.70
N PRO A 125 -0.66 -7.39 4.82
CA PRO A 125 -1.77 -8.19 4.36
C PRO A 125 -2.59 -8.53 5.60
N SER A 126 -3.76 -7.92 5.73
CA SER A 126 -4.57 -8.12 6.90
C SER A 126 -5.14 -9.51 6.72
N TRP A 127 -4.53 -10.47 7.39
CA TRP A 127 -5.11 -11.75 7.76
C TRP A 127 -6.30 -11.53 8.73
N GLY A 128 -7.18 -10.60 8.38
CA GLY A 128 -8.03 -9.87 9.30
C GLY A 128 -9.46 -9.79 8.77
N HIS A 129 -10.22 -10.79 9.21
CA HIS A 129 -11.67 -10.92 9.21
C HIS A 129 -12.35 -11.24 7.88
N ASP A 130 -12.28 -12.51 7.52
CA ASP A 130 -13.38 -13.19 6.86
C ASP A 130 -14.64 -13.15 7.77
N PRO A 131 -15.84 -12.77 7.27
CA PRO A 131 -17.10 -12.91 7.99
C PRO A 131 -17.44 -14.35 8.42
N SER A 132 -16.83 -15.36 7.80
CA SER A 132 -17.02 -16.79 8.13
C SER A 132 -16.32 -17.20 9.45
N GLY A 133 -15.35 -16.41 9.93
CA GLY A 133 -14.53 -16.73 11.09
C GLY A 133 -13.36 -17.68 10.83
N GLU A 134 -13.14 -18.13 9.58
CA GLU A 134 -12.11 -19.13 9.27
C GLU A 134 -10.99 -18.53 8.40
N ASN A 135 -10.10 -17.77 9.05
CA ASN A 135 -8.99 -17.03 8.43
C ASN A 135 -7.95 -17.87 7.65
N ASP A 136 -8.02 -19.21 7.70
CA ASP A 136 -7.00 -20.09 7.14
C ASP A 136 -7.45 -20.86 5.89
N LYS A 137 -8.58 -20.47 5.28
CA LYS A 137 -9.11 -21.11 4.06
C LYS A 137 -8.77 -20.27 2.84
N ARG A 138 -8.01 -20.86 1.92
CA ARG A 138 -7.65 -20.27 0.62
C ARG A 138 -8.04 -21.23 -0.47
N PHE A 139 -9.06 -20.88 -1.25
CA PHE A 139 -9.49 -21.72 -2.37
C PHE A 139 -8.68 -21.42 -3.62
N THR A 140 -8.32 -22.49 -4.31
CA THR A 140 -7.65 -22.41 -5.60
C THR A 140 -8.60 -21.83 -6.65
N PRO A 141 -8.24 -20.76 -7.39
CA PRO A 141 -9.07 -20.24 -8.47
C PRO A 141 -9.33 -21.32 -9.54
N LEU A 142 -10.56 -21.41 -10.04
CA LEU A 142 -10.96 -22.43 -11.03
C LEU A 142 -10.05 -22.42 -12.27
N ALA A 143 -9.78 -21.25 -12.84
CA ALA A 143 -8.92 -21.14 -14.02
C ALA A 143 -7.51 -21.73 -13.81
N PHE A 144 -6.98 -21.66 -12.58
CA PHE A 144 -5.70 -22.28 -12.26
C PHE A 144 -5.85 -23.80 -12.09
N LEU A 145 -6.90 -24.25 -11.40
CA LEU A 145 -7.20 -25.67 -11.20
C LEU A 145 -7.44 -26.40 -12.53
N ASP A 146 -8.13 -25.76 -13.46
CA ASP A 146 -8.40 -26.28 -14.81
C ASP A 146 -7.07 -26.53 -15.55
N CYS A 147 -6.12 -25.59 -15.50
CA CYS A 147 -4.79 -25.75 -16.09
C CYS A 147 -3.99 -26.91 -15.46
N VAL A 148 -4.10 -27.09 -14.14
CA VAL A 148 -3.41 -28.18 -13.43
C VAL A 148 -4.02 -29.52 -13.82
N THR A 149 -5.35 -29.64 -13.78
CA THR A 149 -6.05 -30.89 -14.09
C THR A 149 -5.97 -31.27 -15.57
N SER A 150 -5.93 -30.29 -16.48
CA SER A 150 -5.69 -30.55 -17.90
C SER A 150 -4.28 -31.09 -18.18
N SER A 151 -3.28 -30.66 -17.39
CA SER A 151 -1.88 -31.02 -17.60
C SER A 151 -1.49 -32.31 -16.89
N PHE A 152 -1.98 -32.51 -15.67
CA PHE A 152 -1.57 -33.60 -14.78
C PHE A 152 -2.67 -34.64 -14.52
N GLY A 153 -3.88 -34.41 -15.02
CA GLY A 153 -5.04 -35.27 -14.78
C GLY A 153 -5.76 -34.96 -13.46
N GLU A 154 -6.68 -35.83 -13.09
CA GLU A 154 -7.50 -35.69 -11.88
C GLU A 154 -6.65 -35.76 -10.59
N ILE A 155 -7.07 -35.00 -9.58
CA ILE A 155 -6.45 -35.03 -8.26
C ILE A 155 -6.98 -36.26 -7.52
N ASP A 156 -6.09 -37.12 -7.05
CA ASP A 156 -6.49 -38.36 -6.38
C ASP A 156 -6.81 -38.16 -4.89
N LEU A 157 -6.03 -37.35 -4.18
CA LEU A 157 -6.16 -37.13 -2.73
C LEU A 157 -6.02 -35.65 -2.36
N ASP A 158 -7.00 -35.15 -1.60
CA ASP A 158 -6.92 -33.90 -0.86
C ASP A 158 -6.95 -34.21 0.66
N PRO A 159 -5.79 -34.19 1.34
CA PRO A 159 -5.69 -34.57 2.75
C PRO A 159 -6.17 -33.48 3.73
N CYS A 160 -6.46 -32.27 3.23
CA CYS A 160 -6.90 -31.12 4.03
C CYS A 160 -8.02 -30.37 3.30
N GLY A 161 -9.01 -31.11 2.83
CA GLY A 161 -10.07 -30.56 2.01
C GLY A 161 -11.05 -29.68 2.79
N HIS A 162 -11.82 -28.92 2.03
CA HIS A 162 -12.89 -28.08 2.55
C HIS A 162 -14.17 -28.26 1.73
N GLU A 163 -15.34 -28.16 2.36
CA GLU A 163 -16.63 -28.34 1.68
C GLU A 163 -16.82 -27.35 0.53
N ASP A 164 -16.42 -26.10 0.74
CA ASP A 164 -16.47 -25.05 -0.29
C ASP A 164 -15.27 -25.06 -1.26
N SER A 165 -14.34 -26.01 -1.12
CA SER A 165 -13.19 -26.08 -2.02
C SER A 165 -13.64 -26.45 -3.44
N PRO A 166 -13.19 -25.74 -4.49
CA PRO A 166 -13.42 -26.13 -5.88
C PRO A 166 -12.57 -27.34 -6.29
N VAL A 167 -11.56 -27.71 -5.49
CA VAL A 167 -10.72 -28.89 -5.75
C VAL A 167 -11.58 -30.15 -5.66
N ARG A 168 -11.70 -30.85 -6.79
CA ARG A 168 -12.39 -32.15 -6.87
C ARG A 168 -11.33 -33.24 -6.82
N ALA A 169 -11.10 -33.79 -5.64
CA ALA A 169 -10.25 -34.96 -5.46
C ALA A 169 -11.09 -36.23 -5.31
N ARG A 170 -10.58 -37.38 -5.76
CA ARG A 170 -11.28 -38.68 -5.61
C ARG A 170 -11.48 -39.05 -4.15
N ARG A 171 -10.50 -38.71 -3.30
CA ARG A 171 -10.58 -38.83 -1.86
C ARG A 171 -10.29 -37.50 -1.20
N ILE A 172 -11.21 -37.05 -0.36
CA ILE A 172 -11.08 -35.81 0.40
C ILE A 172 -11.14 -36.17 1.88
N ILE A 173 -10.19 -35.68 2.67
CA ILE A 173 -10.21 -35.81 4.13
C ILE A 173 -10.62 -34.45 4.70
N THR A 174 -11.80 -34.43 5.32
CA THR A 174 -12.38 -33.26 6.02
C THR A 174 -12.59 -33.56 7.51
N PRO A 175 -12.70 -32.53 8.36
CA PRO A 175 -13.12 -32.71 9.76
C PRO A 175 -14.43 -33.51 9.87
N PRO A 176 -14.58 -34.38 10.89
CA PRO A 176 -13.73 -34.53 12.08
C PRO A 176 -12.49 -35.42 11.88
N ASN A 177 -12.24 -35.93 10.66
CA ASN A 177 -11.11 -36.81 10.41
C ASN A 177 -9.79 -36.02 10.39
N CYS A 178 -8.79 -36.51 11.13
CA CYS A 178 -7.47 -35.88 11.17
C CYS A 178 -6.67 -36.21 9.91
N GLY A 179 -6.46 -35.22 9.03
CA GLY A 179 -5.65 -35.34 7.82
C GLY A 179 -4.22 -35.81 8.09
N LEU A 180 -3.62 -35.43 9.22
CA LEU A 180 -2.28 -35.86 9.63
C LEU A 180 -2.20 -37.33 10.05
N ALA A 181 -3.30 -37.91 10.54
CA ALA A 181 -3.35 -39.30 11.00
C ALA A 181 -3.85 -40.26 9.92
N ALA A 182 -4.50 -39.74 8.88
CA ALA A 182 -5.02 -40.54 7.77
C ALA A 182 -3.89 -41.03 6.84
N SER A 183 -4.20 -42.01 5.98
CA SER A 183 -3.24 -42.45 4.96
C SER A 183 -3.11 -41.44 3.83
N TRP A 184 -1.87 -40.99 3.56
CA TRP A 184 -1.49 -40.06 2.48
C TRP A 184 -1.20 -40.75 1.14
N ARG A 185 -1.59 -42.02 0.99
CA ARG A 185 -1.38 -42.76 -0.25
C ARG A 185 -2.38 -42.27 -1.31
N GLY A 186 -1.86 -41.65 -2.37
CA GLY A 186 -2.59 -41.39 -3.61
C GLY A 186 -2.11 -42.29 -4.74
N ALA A 187 -3.02 -42.67 -5.64
CA ALA A 187 -2.72 -43.31 -6.92
C ALA A 187 -2.14 -42.27 -7.89
N ARG A 188 -1.04 -42.61 -8.59
CA ARG A 188 -0.60 -41.82 -9.73
C ARG A 188 -1.51 -42.11 -10.92
N LEU A 189 -2.39 -41.18 -11.26
CA LEU A 189 -3.20 -41.25 -12.47
C LEU A 189 -2.38 -40.67 -13.64
N GLY A 190 -1.38 -41.43 -14.07
CA GLY A 190 -0.57 -41.06 -15.22
C GLY A 190 0.44 -42.15 -15.52
N THR A 191 0.26 -42.83 -16.65
CA THR A 191 1.35 -43.58 -17.28
C THR A 191 2.43 -42.56 -17.62
N CYS A 192 3.44 -42.49 -16.76
CA CYS A 192 4.69 -41.82 -17.08
C CYS A 192 5.30 -42.60 -18.25
N GLN A 193 5.01 -42.17 -19.49
CA GLN A 193 5.80 -42.59 -20.64
C GLN A 193 7.21 -42.07 -20.37
N ARG A 194 8.10 -43.01 -20.05
CA ARG A 194 9.52 -42.76 -19.84
C ARG A 194 10.07 -42.13 -21.12
N LEU A 195 10.62 -40.93 -21.01
CA LEU A 195 11.66 -40.45 -21.92
C LEU A 195 12.98 -41.14 -21.57
#